data_AF-A0A9X8CVR9-F1
#
_entry.id   AF-A0A9X8CVR9-F1
#
_cell.length_a   1.000
_cell.length_b   1.000
_cell.length_c   1.000
_cell.angle_alpha   90.00
_cell.angle_beta   90.00
_cell.angle_gamma   90.00
#
_symmetry.space_group_name_H-M   'P 1'
#
loop_
_entity.id
_entity.type
_entity.pdbx_description
1 polymer ?
#
loop_
_entity_poly.entity_id
_entity_poly.type
_entity_poly.pdbx_seq_one_letter_code
_entity_poly.pdbx_strand_id
1 'polypeptide(L)'
;MKKTKKLLACLIAAATMFTMGSTAFAAETAEAETKTPVDSVTLTKSYKLEVADMKSPAETFNYTVTAANVTDAASNTTKDNMPMPKVVAYTTEYTEGEATVEGKEKTFTIELPNYNSVGIYYYTVAETKGNTLGVTYDEKTVTLKVTVVNNKSGDGFDRYVTVYKNISGNESRKLTEGQNAFENTYSANSLPVKKVVTGNLGDKNKFFTVTVTLKNNTGKTMSSDISYKVGEATNTIKASDWENNIATAEINLKHDQTITFTNLPFGVTYDVTEADYTKAKGGYDAPVYTYTNTNKTVNKTSQNVTITNNKGGDIDTGVNLTTLPYILVFAGVIVIAGAAFITRRRRYED
;
A
#
# COMPACT_ATOMS: atom_id res chain seq x y z
N MET A 1 27.41 77.35 19.57
CA MET A 1 26.76 76.41 18.62
C MET A 1 27.31 74.99 18.86
N LYS A 2 26.63 74.21 19.70
CA LYS A 2 26.97 72.82 20.07
C LYS A 2 26.07 71.84 19.29
N LYS A 3 26.30 71.59 17.99
CA LYS A 3 25.59 70.51 17.24
C LYS A 3 26.36 69.98 16.01
N THR A 4 27.68 69.76 16.13
CA THR A 4 28.49 69.22 15.00
C THR A 4 29.57 68.20 15.39
N LYS A 5 29.41 67.48 16.52
CA LYS A 5 30.36 66.43 16.94
C LYS A 5 29.76 65.04 17.20
N LYS A 6 28.47 64.82 16.86
CA LYS A 6 27.78 63.53 17.11
C LYS A 6 27.43 62.72 15.84
N LEU A 7 27.83 63.17 14.64
CA LEU A 7 27.53 62.46 13.39
C LEU A 7 28.74 61.77 12.73
N LEU A 8 29.97 62.00 13.21
CA LEU A 8 31.17 61.34 12.67
C LEU A 8 31.58 60.09 13.47
N ALA A 9 31.09 59.91 14.70
CA ALA A 9 31.37 58.73 15.52
C ALA A 9 30.48 57.52 15.18
N CYS A 10 29.28 57.74 14.61
CA CYS A 10 28.39 56.65 14.21
C CYS A 10 28.76 56.04 12.84
N LEU A 11 29.48 56.77 11.97
CA LEU A 11 29.93 56.24 10.68
C LEU A 11 31.23 55.41 10.79
N ILE A 12 32.05 55.65 11.82
CA ILE A 12 33.24 54.83 12.09
C ILE A 12 32.90 53.57 12.90
N ALA A 13 31.86 53.61 13.75
CA ALA A 13 31.35 52.43 14.44
C ALA A 13 30.61 51.45 13.51
N ALA A 14 30.05 51.91 12.39
CA ALA A 14 29.43 51.06 11.38
C ALA A 14 30.45 50.35 10.45
N ALA A 15 31.66 50.91 10.31
CA ALA A 15 32.73 50.31 9.50
C ALA A 15 33.57 49.27 10.28
N THR A 16 33.56 49.29 11.62
CA THR A 16 34.20 48.25 12.44
C THR A 16 33.28 47.07 12.75
N MET A 17 31.95 47.23 12.67
CA MET A 17 30.98 46.12 12.81
C MET A 17 30.81 45.26 11.55
N PHE A 18 31.53 45.55 10.46
CA PHE A 18 31.51 44.74 9.24
C PHE A 18 32.77 43.90 9.03
N THR A 19 33.59 43.69 10.07
CA THR A 19 34.84 42.90 9.99
C THR A 19 34.91 41.71 10.94
N MET A 20 33.82 41.36 11.63
CA MET A 20 33.70 40.10 12.39
C MET A 20 32.64 39.17 11.77
N GLY A 21 32.77 38.94 10.47
CA GLY A 21 31.86 38.11 9.68
C GLY A 21 32.56 37.17 8.71
N SER A 22 33.88 37.04 8.75
CA SER A 22 34.49 35.78 8.35
C SER A 22 34.24 34.81 9.51
N THR A 23 33.16 34.06 9.43
CA THR A 23 33.26 32.69 9.91
C THR A 23 34.46 32.13 9.17
N ALA A 24 35.61 32.08 9.84
CA ALA A 24 36.57 31.05 9.52
C ALA A 24 35.71 29.79 9.42
N PHE A 25 35.73 29.14 8.27
CA PHE A 25 35.48 27.72 8.27
C PHE A 25 36.55 27.18 9.23
N ALA A 26 36.22 27.13 10.52
CA ALA A 26 36.66 26.06 11.35
C ALA A 26 36.28 24.86 10.50
N ALA A 27 37.29 24.24 9.88
CA ALA A 27 37.18 22.85 9.51
C ALA A 27 36.55 22.24 10.75
N GLU A 28 35.28 21.86 10.64
CA GLU A 28 34.62 21.01 11.60
C GLU A 28 35.67 19.93 11.80
N THR A 29 36.36 20.00 12.94
CA THR A 29 37.28 18.97 13.32
C THR A 29 36.28 17.89 13.59
N ALA A 30 36.00 17.10 12.54
CA ALA A 30 35.21 15.91 12.62
C ALA A 30 35.77 15.27 13.87
N GLU A 31 34.98 15.26 14.95
CA GLU A 31 35.32 14.48 16.11
C GLU A 31 35.67 13.13 15.50
N ALA A 32 36.95 12.77 15.61
CA ALA A 32 37.43 11.54 15.04
C ALA A 32 36.69 10.49 15.85
N GLU A 33 35.55 10.03 15.32
CA GLU A 33 34.84 8.87 15.85
C GLU A 33 35.93 7.83 15.98
N THR A 34 36.29 7.52 17.22
CA THR A 34 37.31 6.53 17.51
C THR A 34 36.65 5.19 17.18
N LYS A 35 36.63 4.85 15.90
CA LYS A 35 36.14 3.57 15.44
C LYS A 35 36.98 2.50 16.12
N THR A 36 36.33 1.55 16.74
CA THR A 36 36.98 0.34 17.23
C THR A 36 37.23 -0.60 16.05
N PRO A 37 38.34 -1.36 16.04
CA PRO A 37 38.52 -2.43 15.07
C PRO A 37 37.39 -3.46 15.20
N VAL A 38 36.94 -4.01 14.08
CA VAL A 38 35.86 -5.01 14.03
C VAL A 38 36.27 -6.20 13.19
N ASP A 39 35.75 -7.38 13.55
CA ASP A 39 36.01 -8.63 12.85
C ASP A 39 34.86 -9.03 11.94
N SER A 40 33.70 -8.39 12.13
CA SER A 40 32.49 -8.65 11.37
C SER A 40 31.68 -7.36 11.17
N VAL A 41 30.70 -7.42 10.28
CA VAL A 41 29.74 -6.35 10.05
C VAL A 41 28.33 -6.91 10.04
N THR A 42 27.44 -6.31 10.85
CA THR A 42 26.02 -6.68 10.90
C THR A 42 25.22 -5.75 10.00
N LEU A 43 24.39 -6.33 9.14
CA LEU A 43 23.48 -5.61 8.26
C LEU A 43 22.03 -5.89 8.67
N THR A 44 21.21 -4.84 8.68
CA THR A 44 19.78 -4.92 9.01
C THR A 44 18.93 -5.01 7.74
N LYS A 45 18.06 -6.00 7.70
CA LYS A 45 16.96 -6.14 6.75
C LYS A 45 15.67 -5.67 7.41
N SER A 46 14.86 -4.88 6.69
CA SER A 46 13.49 -4.55 7.09
C SER A 46 12.48 -5.06 6.06
N TYR A 47 11.37 -5.61 6.55
CA TYR A 47 10.24 -6.04 5.74
C TYR A 47 8.94 -5.34 6.19
N LYS A 48 8.35 -4.56 5.28
CA LYS A 48 7.28 -3.61 5.55
C LYS A 48 5.94 -4.03 4.97
N LEU A 49 4.86 -3.58 5.59
CA LEU A 49 3.52 -3.56 5.01
C LEU A 49 3.22 -2.18 4.43
N GLU A 50 2.75 -2.12 3.19
CA GLU A 50 2.29 -0.87 2.56
C GLU A 50 0.96 -0.38 3.14
N VAL A 51 0.11 -1.31 3.58
CA VAL A 51 -1.22 -1.07 4.15
C VAL A 51 -1.32 -1.82 5.47
N ALA A 52 -1.82 -1.15 6.51
CA ALA A 52 -2.01 -1.74 7.83
C ALA A 52 -3.00 -2.93 7.78
N ASP A 53 -2.91 -3.79 8.80
CA ASP A 53 -3.79 -4.96 8.99
C ASP A 53 -3.79 -5.99 7.84
N MET A 54 -2.79 -5.90 6.94
CA MET A 54 -2.51 -6.92 5.93
C MET A 54 -1.58 -8.00 6.50
N LYS A 55 -1.54 -9.17 5.88
CA LYS A 55 -0.71 -10.30 6.30
C LYS A 55 0.28 -10.64 5.19
N SER A 56 1.56 -10.33 5.42
CA SER A 56 2.61 -10.66 4.46
C SER A 56 2.74 -12.16 4.24
N PRO A 57 3.11 -12.61 3.03
CA PRO A 57 3.53 -13.99 2.84
C PRO A 57 4.81 -14.27 3.66
N ALA A 58 5.08 -15.56 3.89
CA ALA A 58 6.40 -15.97 4.33
C ALA A 58 7.42 -15.70 3.21
N GLU A 59 8.59 -15.19 3.56
CA GLU A 59 9.63 -14.81 2.59
C GLU A 59 11.01 -15.19 3.10
N THR A 60 11.86 -15.66 2.19
CA THR A 60 13.29 -15.83 2.44
C THR A 60 14.05 -14.87 1.53
N PHE A 61 14.67 -13.85 2.12
CA PHE A 61 15.50 -12.90 1.38
C PHE A 61 16.95 -13.37 1.37
N ASN A 62 17.54 -13.46 0.19
CA ASN A 62 18.87 -14.03 -0.03
C ASN A 62 19.85 -12.92 -0.42
N TYR A 63 21.04 -12.93 0.17
CA TYR A 63 22.09 -11.93 -0.08
C TYR A 63 23.36 -12.61 -0.57
N THR A 64 24.05 -11.97 -1.51
CA THR A 64 25.37 -12.41 -1.98
C THR A 64 26.40 -11.33 -1.77
N VAL A 65 27.58 -11.72 -1.27
CA VAL A 65 28.76 -10.87 -1.13
C VAL A 65 29.73 -11.14 -2.27
N THR A 66 30.17 -10.09 -2.97
CA THR A 66 31.12 -10.17 -4.07
C THR A 66 32.25 -9.15 -3.91
N ALA A 67 33.45 -9.50 -4.38
CA ALA A 67 34.55 -8.54 -4.51
C ALA A 67 34.16 -7.38 -5.45
N ALA A 68 34.37 -6.14 -5.02
CA ALA A 68 34.01 -4.95 -5.79
C ALA A 68 35.25 -4.22 -6.31
N ASN A 69 36.18 -3.87 -5.42
CA ASN A 69 37.39 -3.13 -5.74
C ASN A 69 38.41 -3.21 -4.60
N VAL A 70 39.66 -2.84 -4.86
CA VAL A 70 40.68 -2.64 -3.85
C VAL A 70 41.50 -1.40 -4.18
N THR A 71 41.82 -0.57 -3.18
CA THR A 71 42.69 0.61 -3.32
C THR A 71 43.71 0.64 -2.19
N ASP A 72 44.83 1.36 -2.40
CA ASP A 72 45.86 1.59 -1.38
C ASP A 72 46.42 0.30 -0.74
N ALA A 73 46.33 -0.82 -1.46
CA ALA A 73 46.80 -2.12 -1.01
C ALA A 73 48.24 -2.40 -1.45
N ALA A 74 48.82 -3.48 -0.90
CA ALA A 74 50.13 -3.95 -1.32
C ALA A 74 50.19 -4.27 -2.83
N SER A 75 51.40 -4.22 -3.39
CA SER A 75 51.64 -4.50 -4.81
C SER A 75 51.06 -5.87 -5.20
N ASN A 76 50.40 -5.91 -6.36
CA ASN A 76 49.70 -7.08 -6.94
C ASN A 76 48.36 -7.46 -6.30
N THR A 77 47.88 -6.75 -5.28
CA THR A 77 46.50 -6.93 -4.80
C THR A 77 45.52 -6.25 -5.77
N THR A 78 44.56 -7.00 -6.27
CA THR A 78 43.56 -6.61 -7.26
C THR A 78 42.17 -7.10 -6.83
N LYS A 79 41.13 -6.69 -7.55
CA LYS A 79 39.76 -7.19 -7.34
C LYS A 79 39.66 -8.72 -7.42
N ASP A 80 40.46 -9.35 -8.27
CA ASP A 80 40.34 -10.78 -8.57
C ASP A 80 41.02 -11.67 -7.52
N ASN A 81 41.93 -11.11 -6.73
CA ASN A 81 42.70 -11.84 -5.71
C ASN A 81 42.58 -11.26 -4.29
N MET A 82 41.74 -10.24 -4.09
CA MET A 82 41.47 -9.73 -2.74
C MET A 82 40.83 -10.83 -1.87
N PRO A 83 41.12 -10.86 -0.55
CA PRO A 83 40.52 -11.83 0.35
C PRO A 83 38.98 -11.77 0.31
N MET A 84 38.31 -12.91 0.44
CA MET A 84 36.85 -13.02 0.48
C MET A 84 36.37 -13.65 1.79
N PRO A 85 35.24 -13.20 2.35
CA PRO A 85 34.58 -13.90 3.46
C PRO A 85 34.43 -15.40 3.18
N LYS A 86 34.58 -16.24 4.21
CA LYS A 86 34.39 -17.70 4.07
C LYS A 86 32.96 -18.06 3.64
N VAL A 87 31.99 -17.30 4.15
CA VAL A 87 30.58 -17.40 3.78
C VAL A 87 30.24 -16.17 2.93
N VAL A 88 29.73 -16.40 1.72
CA VAL A 88 29.37 -15.34 0.77
C VAL A 88 27.88 -15.27 0.48
N ALA A 89 27.09 -16.22 1.00
CA ALA A 89 25.64 -16.27 0.86
C ALA A 89 24.98 -16.20 2.24
N TYR A 90 24.02 -15.31 2.38
CA TYR A 90 23.32 -15.06 3.64
C TYR A 90 21.81 -15.04 3.40
N THR A 91 21.03 -15.34 4.42
CA THR A 91 19.57 -15.31 4.33
C THR A 91 18.94 -14.64 5.55
N THR A 92 17.77 -14.04 5.35
CA THR A 92 16.84 -13.72 6.44
C THR A 92 15.47 -14.31 6.09
N GLU A 93 14.87 -15.00 7.05
CA GLU A 93 13.59 -15.69 6.87
C GLU A 93 12.52 -14.96 7.65
N TYR A 94 11.41 -14.65 7.02
CA TYR A 94 10.23 -14.05 7.63
C TYR A 94 9.07 -15.04 7.53
N THR A 95 8.40 -15.24 8.66
CA THR A 95 7.19 -16.06 8.72
C THR A 95 5.99 -15.28 8.18
N GLU A 96 4.91 -16.00 7.88
CA GLU A 96 3.67 -15.39 7.41
C GLU A 96 3.13 -14.36 8.43
N GLY A 97 2.82 -13.15 7.95
CA GLY A 97 2.32 -12.06 8.77
C GLY A 97 3.37 -11.35 9.63
N GLU A 98 4.67 -11.64 9.46
CA GLU A 98 5.70 -11.06 10.31
C GLU A 98 6.05 -9.60 9.95
N ALA A 99 5.77 -9.17 8.71
CA ALA A 99 6.00 -7.78 8.29
C ALA A 99 5.08 -6.82 9.07
N THR A 100 5.58 -5.61 9.32
CA THR A 100 4.82 -4.54 10.00
C THR A 100 4.86 -3.26 9.18
N VAL A 101 3.99 -2.29 9.46
CA VAL A 101 3.99 -1.00 8.76
C VAL A 101 5.31 -0.24 8.98
N GLU A 102 5.83 -0.26 10.21
CA GLU A 102 7.13 0.36 10.55
C GLU A 102 8.31 -0.41 9.92
N GLY A 103 8.13 -1.71 9.70
CA GLY A 103 9.12 -2.61 9.15
C GLY A 103 9.66 -3.54 10.21
N LYS A 104 9.48 -4.85 9.99
CA LYS A 104 10.06 -5.86 10.87
C LYS A 104 11.52 -6.03 10.54
N GLU A 105 12.38 -5.76 11.51
CA GLU A 105 13.83 -5.87 11.35
C GLU A 105 14.34 -7.27 11.69
N LYS A 106 15.30 -7.74 10.88
CA LYS A 106 16.16 -8.89 11.15
C LYS A 106 17.59 -8.52 10.75
N THR A 107 18.56 -9.23 11.31
CA THR A 107 19.97 -8.97 11.03
C THR A 107 20.66 -10.23 10.52
N PHE A 108 21.73 -10.02 9.76
CA PHE A 108 22.71 -11.04 9.45
C PHE A 108 24.10 -10.43 9.55
N THR A 109 25.08 -11.26 9.93
CA THR A 109 26.44 -10.81 10.21
C THR A 109 27.42 -11.43 9.22
N ILE A 110 28.21 -10.58 8.58
CA ILE A 110 29.26 -10.97 7.64
C ILE A 110 30.59 -10.95 8.39
N GLU A 111 31.20 -12.13 8.51
CA GLU A 111 32.56 -12.26 9.06
C GLU A 111 33.59 -11.77 8.02
N LEU A 112 34.46 -10.85 8.42
CA LEU A 112 35.50 -10.32 7.54
C LEU A 112 36.60 -11.37 7.34
N PRO A 113 37.19 -11.44 6.13
CA PRO A 113 38.29 -12.38 5.89
C PRO A 113 39.56 -11.98 6.66
N ASN A 114 40.51 -12.92 6.66
CA ASN A 114 41.88 -12.62 7.05
C ASN A 114 42.56 -11.84 5.93
N TYR A 115 43.21 -10.73 6.30
CA TYR A 115 43.96 -9.90 5.38
C TYR A 115 45.45 -10.14 5.58
N ASN A 116 46.18 -10.23 4.47
CA ASN A 116 47.62 -10.45 4.48
C ASN A 116 48.41 -9.15 4.25
N SER A 117 47.71 -8.04 3.97
CA SER A 117 48.30 -6.72 3.77
C SER A 117 47.31 -5.61 4.11
N VAL A 118 47.86 -4.44 4.44
CA VAL A 118 47.10 -3.18 4.50
C VAL A 118 46.43 -2.89 3.16
N GLY A 119 45.37 -2.07 3.22
CA GLY A 119 44.64 -1.61 2.04
C GLY A 119 43.19 -1.29 2.34
N ILE A 120 42.49 -0.78 1.33
CA ILE A 120 41.05 -0.52 1.39
C ILE A 120 40.37 -1.50 0.46
N TYR A 121 39.58 -2.40 1.05
CA TYR A 121 38.91 -3.49 0.38
C TYR A 121 37.42 -3.21 0.29
N TYR A 122 36.87 -3.26 -0.92
CA TYR A 122 35.47 -2.99 -1.18
C TYR A 122 34.74 -4.27 -1.54
N TYR A 123 33.67 -4.56 -0.82
CA TYR A 123 32.74 -5.66 -1.14
C TYR A 123 31.36 -5.09 -1.47
N THR A 124 30.67 -5.75 -2.39
CA THR A 124 29.27 -5.48 -2.68
C THR A 124 28.41 -6.57 -2.08
N VAL A 125 27.35 -6.18 -1.37
CA VAL A 125 26.29 -7.05 -0.89
C VAL A 125 25.03 -6.71 -1.66
N ALA A 126 24.42 -7.70 -2.30
CA ALA A 126 23.20 -7.53 -3.09
C ALA A 126 22.14 -8.52 -2.66
N GLU A 127 20.90 -8.05 -2.52
CA GLU A 127 19.74 -8.92 -2.34
C GLU A 127 19.34 -9.53 -3.70
N THR A 128 19.02 -10.81 -3.69
CA THR A 128 18.51 -11.52 -4.87
C THR A 128 17.00 -11.29 -4.95
N LYS A 129 16.56 -10.73 -6.07
CA LYS A 129 15.15 -10.47 -6.35
C LYS A 129 14.35 -11.77 -6.41
N GLY A 130 13.29 -11.87 -5.60
CA GLY A 130 12.30 -12.93 -5.70
C GLY A 130 11.17 -12.61 -6.69
N ASN A 131 10.14 -13.45 -6.72
CA ASN A 131 9.02 -13.33 -7.66
C ASN A 131 7.63 -13.36 -6.98
N THR A 132 7.54 -13.10 -5.68
CA THR A 132 6.26 -13.14 -4.98
C THR A 132 5.37 -11.93 -5.33
N LEU A 133 4.11 -12.20 -5.61
CA LEU A 133 3.09 -11.19 -5.89
C LEU A 133 2.86 -10.31 -4.66
N GLY A 134 2.74 -9.00 -4.88
CA GLY A 134 2.62 -8.00 -3.82
C GLY A 134 3.95 -7.66 -3.14
N VAL A 135 5.02 -8.44 -3.31
CA VAL A 135 6.34 -8.11 -2.75
C VAL A 135 7.16 -7.28 -3.74
N THR A 136 7.69 -6.18 -3.23
CA THR A 136 8.71 -5.33 -3.88
C THR A 136 10.04 -5.57 -3.18
N TYR A 137 11.03 -6.03 -3.96
CA TYR A 137 12.37 -6.37 -3.49
C TYR A 137 13.33 -5.18 -3.65
N ASP A 138 14.31 -5.07 -2.76
CA ASP A 138 15.33 -4.03 -2.78
C ASP A 138 16.41 -4.38 -3.79
N GLU A 139 16.41 -3.72 -4.94
CA GLU A 139 17.40 -3.92 -6.00
C GLU A 139 18.69 -3.10 -5.76
N LYS A 140 18.76 -2.33 -4.68
CA LYS A 140 19.94 -1.52 -4.35
C LYS A 140 21.02 -2.38 -3.72
N THR A 141 22.26 -2.09 -4.09
CA THR A 141 23.44 -2.74 -3.51
C THR A 141 23.97 -1.99 -2.30
N VAL A 142 24.59 -2.73 -1.38
CA VAL A 142 25.31 -2.20 -0.22
C VAL A 142 26.80 -2.41 -0.42
N THR A 143 27.61 -1.38 -0.22
CA THR A 143 29.07 -1.43 -0.31
C THR A 143 29.68 -1.44 1.08
N LEU A 144 30.49 -2.44 1.37
CA LEU A 144 31.33 -2.52 2.56
C LEU A 144 32.72 -1.98 2.20
N LYS A 145 33.09 -0.81 2.74
CA LYS A 145 34.45 -0.27 2.66
C LYS A 145 35.21 -0.72 3.90
N VAL A 146 36.13 -1.66 3.74
CA VAL A 146 36.95 -2.21 4.82
C VAL A 146 38.36 -1.63 4.72
N THR A 147 38.70 -0.73 5.64
CA THR A 147 40.05 -0.18 5.76
C THR A 147 40.86 -1.06 6.69
N VAL A 148 41.94 -1.63 6.17
CA VAL A 148 42.84 -2.54 6.90
C VAL A 148 44.17 -1.84 7.10
N VAL A 149 44.58 -1.73 8.36
CA VAL A 149 45.83 -1.06 8.76
C VAL A 149 46.64 -1.95 9.69
N ASN A 150 47.94 -1.71 9.81
CA ASN A 150 48.75 -2.40 10.82
C ASN A 150 48.19 -2.09 12.21
N ASN A 151 48.05 -3.11 13.04
CA ASN A 151 47.68 -2.93 14.44
C ASN A 151 48.81 -2.20 15.20
N LYS A 152 48.51 -1.70 16.40
CA LYS A 152 49.50 -0.99 17.23
C LYS A 152 50.69 -1.86 17.64
N SER A 153 50.49 -3.17 17.73
CA SER A 153 51.52 -4.15 18.12
C SER A 153 52.51 -4.47 16.99
N GLY A 154 52.13 -4.22 15.73
CA GLY A 154 52.94 -4.51 14.54
C GLY A 154 52.94 -5.98 14.10
N ASP A 155 52.12 -6.84 14.72
CA ASP A 155 52.05 -8.29 14.47
C ASP A 155 50.75 -8.73 13.77
N GLY A 156 49.89 -7.80 13.40
CA GLY A 156 48.62 -8.08 12.75
C GLY A 156 47.95 -6.84 12.16
N PHE A 157 46.66 -6.97 11.84
CA PHE A 157 45.90 -5.92 11.19
C PHE A 157 44.62 -5.56 11.95
N ASP A 158 44.38 -4.27 12.10
CA ASP A 158 43.11 -3.71 12.54
C ASP A 158 42.23 -3.42 11.33
N ARG A 159 40.91 -3.63 11.49
CA ARG A 159 39.91 -3.52 10.43
C ARG A 159 38.84 -2.51 10.81
N TYR A 160 38.58 -1.54 9.94
CA TYR A 160 37.52 -0.55 10.13
C TYR A 160 36.54 -0.61 8.98
N VAL A 161 35.26 -0.77 9.29
CA VAL A 161 34.21 -0.88 8.27
C VAL A 161 33.41 0.42 8.18
N THR A 162 33.10 0.82 6.95
CA THR A 162 32.05 1.80 6.66
C THR A 162 31.10 1.22 5.63
N VAL A 163 29.81 1.27 5.92
CA VAL A 163 28.76 0.71 5.08
C VAL A 163 28.11 1.85 4.29
N TYR A 164 27.91 1.63 3.00
CA TYR A 164 27.22 2.56 2.10
C TYR A 164 26.08 1.85 1.39
N LYS A 165 24.90 2.48 1.30
CA LYS A 165 23.79 2.00 0.47
C LYS A 165 23.74 2.80 -0.81
N ASN A 166 23.65 2.11 -1.95
CA ASN A 166 23.40 2.75 -3.24
C ASN A 166 22.00 3.40 -3.25
N ILE A 167 21.91 4.63 -3.76
CA ILE A 167 20.64 5.34 -3.91
C ILE A 167 20.25 5.38 -5.38
N SER A 168 21.10 5.94 -6.24
CA SER A 168 20.87 6.02 -7.68
C SER A 168 22.20 6.15 -8.44
N GLY A 169 22.37 5.43 -9.56
CA GLY A 169 23.62 5.45 -10.32
C GLY A 169 24.84 5.22 -9.41
N ASN A 170 25.75 6.20 -9.34
CA ASN A 170 26.94 6.16 -8.48
C ASN A 170 26.75 6.86 -7.11
N GLU A 171 25.57 7.41 -6.84
CA GLU A 171 25.25 8.06 -5.58
C GLU A 171 25.03 7.02 -4.48
N SER A 172 25.70 7.20 -3.34
CA SER A 172 25.58 6.32 -2.19
C SER A 172 25.51 7.11 -0.89
N ARG A 173 24.75 6.59 0.07
CA ARG A 173 24.59 7.16 1.41
C ARG A 173 25.32 6.29 2.42
N LYS A 174 26.13 6.89 3.30
CA LYS A 174 26.71 6.20 4.46
C LYS A 174 25.58 5.72 5.37
N LEU A 175 25.61 4.45 5.76
CA LEU A 175 24.73 3.90 6.78
C LEU A 175 25.39 4.03 8.15
N THR A 176 24.59 4.43 9.14
CA THR A 176 24.96 4.31 10.56
C THR A 176 24.41 3.02 11.13
N GLU A 177 24.90 2.62 12.30
CA GLU A 177 24.40 1.45 13.01
C GLU A 177 22.87 1.53 13.22
N GLY A 178 22.19 0.39 13.06
CA GLY A 178 20.73 0.28 13.15
C GLY A 178 19.96 0.73 11.90
N GLN A 179 20.57 1.40 10.92
CA GLN A 179 19.87 1.74 9.69
C GLN A 179 19.70 0.54 8.76
N ASN A 180 18.53 0.45 8.12
CA ASN A 180 18.23 -0.63 7.20
C ASN A 180 19.15 -0.61 5.97
N ALA A 181 19.92 -1.70 5.82
CA ALA A 181 20.72 -1.97 4.64
C ALA A 181 19.82 -2.35 3.46
N PHE A 182 18.78 -3.14 3.72
CA PHE A 182 17.81 -3.58 2.72
C PHE A 182 16.38 -3.38 3.21
N GLU A 183 15.47 -2.97 2.33
CA GLU A 183 14.06 -2.73 2.68
C GLU A 183 13.13 -3.30 1.62
N ASN A 184 12.30 -4.27 2.00
CA ASN A 184 11.25 -4.81 1.13
C ASN A 184 9.88 -4.40 1.63
N THR A 185 8.91 -4.39 0.73
CA THR A 185 7.53 -4.05 1.07
C THR A 185 6.57 -5.08 0.48
N TYR A 186 5.65 -5.56 1.30
CA TYR A 186 4.46 -6.27 0.84
C TYR A 186 3.28 -5.31 0.71
N SER A 187 2.65 -5.32 -0.45
CA SER A 187 1.54 -4.42 -0.80
C SER A 187 0.29 -5.23 -1.13
N ALA A 188 -0.71 -5.14 -0.26
CA ALA A 188 -2.02 -5.74 -0.40
C ALA A 188 -3.11 -4.78 0.08
N ASN A 189 -4.35 -5.00 -0.34
CA ASN A 189 -5.50 -4.22 0.09
C ASN A 189 -6.76 -5.10 0.17
N SER A 190 -7.91 -4.48 0.46
CA SER A 190 -9.19 -5.16 0.61
C SER A 190 -10.22 -4.76 -0.45
N LEU A 191 -11.07 -5.70 -0.86
CA LEU A 191 -12.18 -5.50 -1.78
C LEU A 191 -13.52 -5.77 -1.05
N PRO A 192 -14.26 -4.72 -0.65
CA PRO A 192 -15.62 -4.85 -0.18
C PRO A 192 -16.61 -4.99 -1.35
N VAL A 193 -17.48 -5.99 -1.24
CA VAL A 193 -18.58 -6.27 -2.17
C VAL A 193 -19.89 -6.09 -1.42
N LYS A 194 -20.66 -5.06 -1.80
CA LYS A 194 -21.89 -4.64 -1.12
C LYS A 194 -23.13 -4.95 -1.97
N LYS A 195 -24.20 -5.37 -1.30
CA LYS A 195 -25.52 -5.51 -1.91
C LYS A 195 -26.48 -4.41 -1.50
N VAL A 196 -27.20 -3.86 -2.48
CA VAL A 196 -28.30 -2.90 -2.27
C VAL A 196 -29.55 -3.43 -2.98
N VAL A 197 -30.71 -3.36 -2.31
CA VAL A 197 -32.00 -3.72 -2.88
C VAL A 197 -32.92 -2.50 -2.79
N THR A 198 -33.50 -2.11 -3.92
CA THR A 198 -34.37 -0.95 -4.08
C THR A 198 -35.71 -1.33 -4.71
N GLY A 199 -36.60 -0.35 -4.81
CA GLY A 199 -37.94 -0.52 -5.34
C GLY A 199 -38.93 -0.92 -4.25
N ASN A 200 -40.19 -0.54 -4.44
CA ASN A 200 -41.27 -0.77 -3.50
C ASN A 200 -41.58 -2.27 -3.27
N LEU A 201 -41.25 -3.13 -4.24
CA LEU A 201 -41.43 -4.58 -4.17
C LEU A 201 -40.10 -5.34 -4.00
N GLY A 202 -39.00 -4.63 -3.70
CA GLY A 202 -37.69 -5.23 -3.44
C GLY A 202 -37.63 -5.97 -2.11
N ASP A 203 -37.45 -7.29 -2.14
CA ASP A 203 -37.25 -8.10 -0.93
C ASP A 203 -35.85 -7.87 -0.34
N LYS A 204 -35.80 -7.18 0.80
CA LYS A 204 -34.58 -6.85 1.54
C LYS A 204 -34.01 -8.01 2.35
N ASN A 205 -34.80 -9.06 2.58
CA ASN A 205 -34.38 -10.26 3.31
C ASN A 205 -33.86 -11.38 2.39
N LYS A 206 -34.11 -11.27 1.08
CA LYS A 206 -33.61 -12.21 0.08
C LYS A 206 -32.08 -12.20 0.01
N PHE A 207 -31.50 -13.39 0.01
CA PHE A 207 -30.09 -13.59 -0.38
C PHE A 207 -29.96 -13.65 -1.91
N PHE A 208 -28.94 -12.96 -2.40
CA PHE A 208 -28.48 -12.97 -3.78
C PHE A 208 -27.13 -13.64 -3.85
N THR A 209 -27.01 -14.62 -4.75
CA THR A 209 -25.77 -15.37 -4.98
C THR A 209 -24.88 -14.58 -5.92
N VAL A 210 -23.69 -14.22 -5.44
CA VAL A 210 -22.69 -13.40 -6.11
C VAL A 210 -21.41 -14.21 -6.27
N THR A 211 -20.89 -14.27 -7.49
CA THR A 211 -19.60 -14.88 -7.80
C THR A 211 -18.55 -13.79 -7.96
N VAL A 212 -17.52 -13.84 -7.12
CA VAL A 212 -16.32 -12.99 -7.21
C VAL A 212 -15.21 -13.81 -7.85
N THR A 213 -14.68 -13.32 -8.97
CA THR A 213 -13.56 -13.92 -9.68
C THR A 213 -12.34 -13.04 -9.49
N LEU A 214 -11.24 -13.60 -8.98
CA LEU A 214 -9.95 -12.94 -8.81
C LEU A 214 -8.96 -13.47 -9.85
N LYS A 215 -8.15 -12.60 -10.43
CA LYS A 215 -7.18 -12.95 -11.49
C LYS A 215 -5.81 -12.36 -11.21
N ASN A 216 -4.78 -13.17 -11.37
CA ASN A 216 -3.38 -12.77 -11.26
C ASN A 216 -2.74 -12.72 -12.66
N ASN A 217 -2.79 -11.54 -13.29
CA ASN A 217 -2.22 -11.33 -14.63
C ASN A 217 -0.79 -10.77 -14.60
N THR A 218 -0.10 -10.87 -13.46
CA THR A 218 1.19 -10.18 -13.25
C THR A 218 2.41 -11.01 -13.63
N GLY A 219 2.25 -12.33 -13.79
CA GLY A 219 3.36 -13.28 -13.93
C GLY A 219 4.14 -13.56 -12.64
N LYS A 220 3.76 -12.93 -11.51
CA LYS A 220 4.32 -13.19 -10.19
C LYS A 220 3.60 -14.33 -9.49
N THR A 221 4.28 -15.00 -8.57
CA THR A 221 3.75 -16.14 -7.81
C THR A 221 2.78 -15.67 -6.73
N MET A 222 1.59 -16.26 -6.66
CA MET A 222 0.68 -16.06 -5.53
C MET A 222 1.17 -16.87 -4.34
N SER A 223 1.50 -16.20 -3.22
CA SER A 223 2.04 -16.85 -2.01
C SER A 223 1.30 -16.47 -0.73
N SER A 224 0.20 -15.71 -0.84
CA SER A 224 -0.59 -15.22 0.28
C SER A 224 -2.04 -15.67 0.19
N ASP A 225 -2.63 -15.98 1.34
CA ASP A 225 -4.04 -16.34 1.43
C ASP A 225 -4.94 -15.09 1.41
N ILE A 226 -6.11 -15.23 0.77
CA ILE A 226 -7.17 -14.21 0.75
C ILE A 226 -8.24 -14.64 1.74
N SER A 227 -8.64 -13.74 2.64
CA SER A 227 -9.65 -14.06 3.65
C SER A 227 -10.91 -13.21 3.47
N TYR A 228 -12.07 -13.77 3.82
CA TYR A 228 -13.32 -13.02 3.88
C TYR A 228 -14.24 -13.60 4.95
N LYS A 229 -15.09 -12.76 5.53
CA LYS A 229 -16.00 -13.18 6.61
C LYS A 229 -17.44 -13.28 6.11
N VAL A 230 -18.11 -14.35 6.50
CA VAL A 230 -19.55 -14.55 6.31
C VAL A 230 -20.16 -14.76 7.69
N GLY A 231 -20.77 -13.70 8.25
CA GLY A 231 -21.09 -13.67 9.67
C GLY A 231 -19.81 -13.70 10.52
N GLU A 232 -19.73 -14.60 11.48
CA GLU A 232 -18.53 -14.79 12.32
C GLU A 232 -17.52 -15.78 11.70
N ALA A 233 -17.94 -16.56 10.70
CA ALA A 233 -17.10 -17.54 10.05
C ALA A 233 -16.07 -16.86 9.11
N THR A 234 -14.81 -17.22 9.28
CA THR A 234 -13.73 -16.82 8.37
C THR A 234 -13.57 -17.88 7.30
N ASN A 235 -13.64 -17.45 6.05
CA ASN A 235 -13.36 -18.26 4.87
C ASN A 235 -12.04 -17.80 4.27
N THR A 236 -11.34 -18.74 3.63
CA THR A 236 -10.01 -18.51 3.08
C THR A 236 -9.93 -19.11 1.68
N ILE A 237 -9.45 -18.32 0.73
CA ILE A 237 -8.93 -18.80 -0.55
C ILE A 237 -7.43 -18.93 -0.36
N LYS A 238 -6.93 -20.17 -0.30
CA LYS A 238 -5.52 -20.42 -0.11
C LYS A 238 -4.75 -20.05 -1.36
N ALA A 239 -3.46 -19.74 -1.22
CA ALA A 239 -2.59 -19.57 -2.38
C ALA A 239 -2.60 -20.79 -3.32
N SER A 240 -2.79 -22.00 -2.78
CA SER A 240 -2.91 -23.24 -3.55
C SER A 240 -4.20 -23.39 -4.36
N ASP A 241 -5.24 -22.62 -4.04
CA ASP A 241 -6.56 -22.75 -4.67
C ASP A 241 -6.65 -21.98 -6.00
N TRP A 242 -5.57 -21.30 -6.39
CA TRP A 242 -5.49 -20.54 -7.64
C TRP A 242 -5.13 -21.45 -8.80
N GLU A 243 -6.10 -21.73 -9.66
CA GLU A 243 -5.91 -22.54 -10.86
C GLU A 243 -5.77 -21.63 -12.08
N ASN A 244 -4.70 -21.82 -12.87
CA ASN A 244 -4.42 -21.01 -14.06
C ASN A 244 -4.45 -19.48 -13.76
N ASN A 245 -3.94 -19.09 -12.59
CA ASN A 245 -3.96 -17.72 -12.07
C ASN A 245 -5.36 -17.14 -11.80
N ILE A 246 -6.37 -17.98 -11.60
CA ILE A 246 -7.74 -17.59 -11.32
C ILE A 246 -8.20 -18.27 -10.03
N ALA A 247 -8.90 -17.53 -9.18
CA ALA A 247 -9.64 -18.07 -8.04
C ALA A 247 -11.06 -17.48 -8.02
N THR A 248 -12.02 -18.27 -7.55
CA THR A 248 -13.42 -17.84 -7.47
C THR A 248 -13.98 -18.09 -6.08
N ALA A 249 -14.82 -17.17 -5.61
CA ALA A 249 -15.61 -17.36 -4.41
C ALA A 249 -17.08 -17.04 -4.69
N GLU A 250 -17.96 -17.90 -4.21
CA GLU A 250 -19.40 -17.66 -4.20
C GLU A 250 -19.82 -17.16 -2.82
N ILE A 251 -20.52 -16.03 -2.79
CA ILE A 251 -21.01 -15.41 -1.55
C ILE A 251 -22.50 -15.10 -1.69
N ASN A 252 -23.22 -15.18 -0.57
CA ASN A 252 -24.64 -14.83 -0.51
C ASN A 252 -24.79 -13.53 0.29
N LEU A 253 -25.41 -12.51 -0.33
CA LEU A 253 -25.61 -11.19 0.27
C LEU A 253 -27.09 -10.82 0.25
N LYS A 254 -27.61 -10.29 1.37
CA LYS A 254 -28.90 -9.58 1.42
C LYS A 254 -28.70 -8.06 1.38
N HIS A 255 -29.78 -7.29 1.36
CA HIS A 255 -29.70 -5.83 1.38
C HIS A 255 -28.82 -5.31 2.53
N ASP A 256 -27.98 -4.33 2.21
CA ASP A 256 -27.05 -3.64 3.11
C ASP A 256 -25.94 -4.50 3.70
N GLN A 257 -25.85 -5.79 3.33
CA GLN A 257 -24.69 -6.59 3.65
C GLN A 257 -23.51 -6.27 2.73
N THR A 258 -22.32 -6.33 3.34
CA THR A 258 -21.03 -6.21 2.66
C THR A 258 -20.15 -7.36 3.12
N ILE A 259 -19.54 -8.07 2.17
CA ILE A 259 -18.46 -9.02 2.44
C ILE A 259 -17.17 -8.41 1.90
N THR A 260 -16.14 -8.42 2.73
CA THR A 260 -14.83 -7.84 2.39
C THR A 260 -13.82 -8.96 2.22
N PHE A 261 -13.23 -9.05 1.02
CA PHE A 261 -12.05 -9.87 0.75
C PHE A 261 -10.82 -9.07 1.16
N THR A 262 -10.06 -9.57 2.12
CA THR A 262 -8.87 -8.90 2.66
C THR A 262 -7.60 -9.55 2.14
N ASN A 263 -6.49 -8.81 2.27
CA ASN A 263 -5.15 -9.27 1.92
C ASN A 263 -4.95 -9.60 0.43
N LEU A 264 -5.66 -8.92 -0.48
CA LEU A 264 -5.47 -9.05 -1.92
C LEU A 264 -4.19 -8.32 -2.35
N PRO A 265 -3.17 -9.02 -2.87
CA PRO A 265 -1.96 -8.36 -3.35
C PRO A 265 -2.24 -7.33 -4.46
N PHE A 266 -1.44 -6.27 -4.51
CA PHE A 266 -1.55 -5.27 -5.57
C PHE A 266 -1.34 -5.91 -6.95
N GLY A 267 -2.16 -5.48 -7.92
CA GLY A 267 -2.16 -6.01 -9.28
C GLY A 267 -3.14 -7.16 -9.53
N VAL A 268 -3.72 -7.76 -8.48
CA VAL A 268 -4.86 -8.68 -8.65
C VAL A 268 -6.03 -7.91 -9.26
N THR A 269 -6.61 -8.44 -10.32
CA THR A 269 -7.85 -7.91 -10.90
C THR A 269 -9.05 -8.73 -10.45
N TYR A 270 -10.24 -8.14 -10.52
CA TYR A 270 -11.46 -8.82 -10.11
C TYR A 270 -12.63 -8.56 -11.05
N ASP A 271 -13.51 -9.55 -11.14
CA ASP A 271 -14.81 -9.45 -11.77
C ASP A 271 -15.89 -9.96 -10.80
N VAL A 272 -17.03 -9.29 -10.78
CA VAL A 272 -18.16 -9.63 -9.91
C VAL A 272 -19.39 -9.84 -10.77
N THR A 273 -20.05 -10.97 -10.59
CA THR A 273 -21.30 -11.32 -11.28
C THR A 273 -22.31 -11.82 -10.26
N GLU A 274 -23.59 -11.65 -10.56
CA GLU A 274 -24.70 -12.15 -9.76
C GLU A 274 -25.51 -13.14 -10.57
N ALA A 275 -26.06 -14.16 -9.91
CA ALA A 275 -27.05 -15.04 -10.50
C ALA A 275 -28.25 -14.25 -11.08
N ASP A 276 -28.88 -14.79 -12.11
CA ASP A 276 -29.97 -14.09 -12.80
C ASP A 276 -31.29 -14.21 -12.01
N TYR A 277 -31.73 -13.09 -11.43
CA TYR A 277 -33.02 -12.94 -10.74
C TYR A 277 -34.03 -12.09 -11.53
N THR A 278 -33.77 -11.85 -12.82
CA THR A 278 -34.61 -10.96 -13.62
C THR A 278 -35.94 -11.60 -14.02
N LYS A 279 -36.98 -10.78 -14.19
CA LYS A 279 -38.28 -11.18 -14.79
C LYS A 279 -38.84 -12.49 -14.20
N ALA A 280 -38.99 -13.54 -15.00
CA ALA A 280 -39.60 -14.80 -14.60
C ALA A 280 -38.86 -15.55 -13.47
N LYS A 281 -37.59 -15.21 -13.19
CA LYS A 281 -36.78 -15.88 -12.15
C LYS A 281 -36.88 -15.22 -10.77
N GLY A 282 -37.33 -13.97 -10.69
CA GLY A 282 -37.39 -13.24 -9.42
C GLY A 282 -38.09 -11.88 -9.46
N GLY A 283 -38.40 -11.37 -10.64
CA GLY A 283 -39.12 -10.12 -10.86
C GLY A 283 -38.27 -8.87 -10.69
N TYR A 284 -36.95 -9.00 -10.59
CA TYR A 284 -36.04 -7.85 -10.50
C TYR A 284 -35.69 -7.31 -11.90
N ASP A 285 -35.25 -6.06 -11.95
CA ASP A 285 -34.54 -5.50 -13.09
C ASP A 285 -33.12 -6.10 -13.18
N ALA A 286 -32.44 -5.88 -14.31
CA ALA A 286 -31.04 -6.26 -14.44
C ALA A 286 -30.17 -5.57 -13.37
N PRO A 287 -29.22 -6.28 -12.73
CA PRO A 287 -28.38 -5.73 -11.68
C PRO A 287 -27.51 -4.59 -12.22
N VAL A 288 -27.42 -3.51 -11.44
CA VAL A 288 -26.50 -2.39 -11.72
C VAL A 288 -25.25 -2.56 -10.85
N TYR A 289 -24.07 -2.51 -11.48
CA TYR A 289 -22.78 -2.61 -10.79
C TYR A 289 -22.09 -1.25 -10.77
N THR A 290 -21.74 -0.79 -9.57
CA THR A 290 -20.96 0.45 -9.37
C THR A 290 -19.60 0.09 -8.79
N TYR A 291 -18.53 0.54 -9.45
CA TYR A 291 -17.14 0.33 -9.04
C TYR A 291 -16.51 1.69 -8.70
N THR A 292 -15.72 1.79 -7.64
CA THR A 292 -14.96 3.04 -7.36
C THR A 292 -13.72 3.20 -8.23
N ASN A 293 -13.13 2.09 -8.66
CA ASN A 293 -12.00 2.04 -9.56
C ASN A 293 -12.41 1.36 -10.87
N THR A 294 -12.26 2.07 -11.98
CA THR A 294 -12.70 1.60 -13.31
C THR A 294 -11.84 0.46 -13.87
N ASN A 295 -10.58 0.36 -13.45
CA ASN A 295 -9.65 -0.69 -13.88
C ASN A 295 -9.84 -2.04 -13.17
N LYS A 296 -10.74 -2.11 -12.17
CA LYS A 296 -11.01 -3.30 -11.35
C LYS A 296 -9.73 -4.02 -10.87
N THR A 297 -8.71 -3.23 -10.54
CA THR A 297 -7.40 -3.73 -10.10
C THR A 297 -7.15 -3.26 -8.68
N VAL A 298 -6.80 -4.19 -7.80
CA VAL A 298 -6.44 -3.89 -6.42
C VAL A 298 -5.14 -3.11 -6.39
N ASN A 299 -5.16 -1.96 -5.72
CA ASN A 299 -4.00 -1.10 -5.58
C ASN A 299 -4.09 -0.30 -4.26
N LYS A 300 -3.30 0.76 -4.12
CA LYS A 300 -3.27 1.59 -2.91
C LYS A 300 -4.56 2.39 -2.68
N THR A 301 -5.25 2.77 -3.75
CA THR A 301 -6.50 3.54 -3.66
C THR A 301 -7.68 2.64 -3.26
N SER A 302 -8.77 3.24 -2.74
CA SER A 302 -9.94 2.48 -2.30
C SER A 302 -10.67 1.83 -3.48
N GLN A 303 -10.82 0.51 -3.43
CA GLN A 303 -11.71 -0.26 -4.31
C GLN A 303 -12.97 -0.68 -3.56
N ASN A 304 -14.10 -0.74 -4.26
CA ASN A 304 -15.32 -1.44 -3.84
C ASN A 304 -16.21 -1.74 -5.03
N VAL A 305 -17.12 -2.71 -4.84
CA VAL A 305 -18.20 -3.02 -5.78
C VAL A 305 -19.53 -2.96 -5.05
N THR A 306 -20.48 -2.20 -5.59
CA THR A 306 -21.87 -2.21 -5.14
C THR A 306 -22.75 -2.80 -6.22
N ILE A 307 -23.55 -3.82 -5.87
CA ILE A 307 -24.52 -4.45 -6.75
C ILE A 307 -25.92 -4.01 -6.31
N THR A 308 -26.63 -3.28 -7.16
CA THR A 308 -27.97 -2.77 -6.89
C THR A 308 -29.02 -3.53 -7.68
N ASN A 309 -29.96 -4.17 -6.96
CA ASN A 309 -31.14 -4.78 -7.57
C ASN A 309 -32.37 -3.95 -7.27
N ASN A 310 -33.10 -3.60 -8.33
CA ASN A 310 -34.38 -2.92 -8.20
C ASN A 310 -35.53 -3.89 -8.51
N LYS A 311 -36.61 -3.78 -7.73
CA LYS A 311 -37.89 -4.42 -8.05
C LYS A 311 -39.02 -3.43 -7.81
N GLY A 312 -39.44 -2.81 -8.90
CA GLY A 312 -40.60 -1.92 -8.93
C GLY A 312 -41.91 -2.66 -9.17
N GLY A 313 -43.00 -1.90 -9.24
CA GLY A 313 -44.33 -2.36 -9.64
C GLY A 313 -45.40 -1.40 -9.16
N ASP A 314 -46.58 -1.44 -9.77
CA ASP A 314 -47.72 -0.68 -9.27
C ASP A 314 -48.23 -1.32 -7.98
N ILE A 315 -48.48 -0.48 -6.97
CA ILE A 315 -49.14 -0.92 -5.75
C ILE A 315 -50.63 -0.79 -6.01
N ASP A 316 -51.34 -1.92 -6.05
CA ASP A 316 -52.80 -1.89 -6.00
C ASP A 316 -53.21 -1.37 -4.61
N THR A 317 -53.64 -0.11 -4.57
CA THR A 317 -54.09 0.55 -3.34
C THR A 317 -55.57 0.26 -3.05
N GLY A 318 -56.25 -0.51 -3.89
CA GLY A 318 -57.69 -0.75 -3.80
C GLY A 318 -58.57 0.49 -4.04
N VAL A 319 -57.96 1.65 -4.31
CA VAL A 319 -58.68 2.89 -4.63
C VAL A 319 -58.96 2.91 -6.13
N ASN A 320 -60.20 2.58 -6.48
CA ASN A 320 -60.66 2.67 -7.85
C ASN A 320 -60.88 4.15 -8.24
N LEU A 321 -60.00 4.70 -9.07
CA LEU A 321 -60.09 6.09 -9.58
C LEU A 321 -61.18 6.28 -10.65
N THR A 322 -62.07 5.31 -10.87
CA THR A 322 -63.28 5.53 -11.68
C THR A 322 -64.19 6.54 -10.96
N THR A 323 -63.91 7.83 -11.12
CA THR A 323 -64.72 8.94 -10.61
C THR A 323 -65.97 9.17 -11.44
N LEU A 324 -66.16 8.47 -12.57
CA LEU A 324 -67.34 8.57 -13.43
C LEU A 324 -68.68 8.46 -12.68
N PRO A 325 -68.90 7.50 -11.76
CA PRO A 325 -70.14 7.45 -10.98
C PRO A 325 -70.31 8.67 -10.06
N TYR A 326 -69.21 9.13 -9.44
CA TYR A 326 -69.23 10.26 -8.51
C TYR A 326 -69.40 11.61 -9.22
N ILE A 327 -68.76 11.81 -10.38
CA ILE A 327 -68.91 12.98 -11.23
C ILE A 327 -70.33 13.05 -11.79
N LEU A 328 -70.92 11.92 -12.20
CA LEU A 328 -72.30 11.87 -12.67
C LEU A 328 -73.31 12.21 -11.57
N VAL A 329 -73.09 11.74 -10.33
CA VAL A 329 -73.91 12.14 -9.18
C VAL A 329 -73.78 13.64 -8.89
N PHE A 330 -72.56 14.18 -8.89
CA PHE A 330 -72.34 15.62 -8.67
C PHE A 330 -72.97 16.48 -9.79
N ALA A 331 -72.78 16.11 -11.05
CA ALA A 331 -73.38 16.79 -12.19
C ALA A 331 -74.92 16.71 -12.14
N GLY A 332 -75.48 15.56 -11.78
CA GLY A 332 -76.92 15.38 -11.58
C GLY A 332 -77.48 16.30 -10.49
N VAL A 333 -76.81 16.40 -9.34
CA VAL A 333 -77.22 17.29 -8.24
C VAL A 333 -77.15 18.76 -8.65
N ILE A 334 -76.12 19.18 -9.39
CA ILE A 334 -75.99 20.56 -9.88
C ILE A 334 -77.10 20.90 -10.88
N VAL A 335 -77.43 19.98 -11.79
CA VAL A 335 -78.52 20.19 -12.76
C VAL A 335 -79.88 20.31 -12.05
N ILE A 336 -80.14 19.46 -11.05
CA ILE A 336 -81.38 19.50 -10.27
C ILE A 336 -81.47 20.80 -9.44
N ALA A 337 -80.38 21.20 -8.77
CA ALA A 337 -80.32 22.45 -8.01
C ALA A 337 -80.47 23.69 -8.92
N GLY A 338 -79.84 23.68 -10.09
CA GLY A 338 -79.96 24.74 -11.08
C GLY A 338 -81.38 24.86 -11.64
N ALA A 339 -82.04 23.74 -11.95
CA ALA A 339 -83.43 23.71 -12.40
C ALA A 339 -84.40 24.20 -11.31
N ALA A 340 -84.19 23.81 -10.05
CA ALA A 340 -84.97 24.28 -8.90
C ALA A 340 -84.79 25.78 -8.65
N PHE A 341 -83.57 26.32 -8.82
CA PHE A 341 -83.30 27.74 -8.69
C PHE A 341 -83.97 28.57 -9.80
N ILE A 342 -83.89 28.12 -11.06
CA ILE A 342 -84.51 28.81 -12.20
C ILE A 342 -86.04 28.78 -12.10
N THR A 343 -86.63 27.64 -11.71
CA THR A 343 -88.09 27.53 -11.53
C THR A 343 -88.58 28.33 -10.33
N ARG A 344 -87.81 28.42 -9.24
CA ARG A 344 -88.13 29.29 -8.11
C ARG A 344 -88.07 30.76 -8.50
N ARG A 345 -87.08 31.19 -9.30
CA ARG A 345 -86.99 32.59 -9.77
C ARG A 345 -88.17 32.99 -10.64
N ARG A 346 -88.62 32.13 -11.57
CA ARG A 346 -89.78 32.41 -12.43
C ARG A 346 -91.10 32.55 -11.67
N ARG A 347 -91.25 31.92 -10.50
CA ARG A 347 -92.46 32.08 -9.66
C ARG A 347 -92.55 33.39 -8.88
N TYR A 348 -91.49 34.20 -8.87
CA TYR A 348 -91.47 35.51 -8.20
C TYR A 348 -91.45 36.68 -9.19
N GLU A 349 -91.51 36.42 -10.50
CA GLU A 349 -91.52 37.46 -11.55
C GLU A 349 -92.90 37.56 -12.27
N ASP A 350 -93.94 36.87 -11.78
CA ASP A 350 -95.35 37.02 -12.23
C ASP A 350 -96.22 37.74 -11.19
#